data_AF-A0A3R7EE49-F1
#
_entry.id   AF-A0A3R7EE49-F1
#
_cell.length_a   1.000
_cell.length_b   1.000
_cell.length_c   1.000
_cell.angle_alpha   90.00
_cell.angle_beta   90.00
_cell.angle_gamma   90.00
#
_symmetry.space_group_name_H-M   'P 1'
#
loop_
_entity.id
_entity.type
_entity.pdbx_description
1 polymer ?
#
loop_
_entity_poly.entity_id
_entity_poly.type
_entity_poly.pdbx_seq_one_letter_code
_entity_poly.pdbx_strand_id
1 'polypeptide(L)' 'MDQKETRKTVRTFALATFLNDLGSDMIYPVWLLFVTSVLGANMAVLGFIDGLGAAIVSISQAASGYV' A
#
# COMPACT_ATOMS: atom_id res chain seq x y z
N MET A 1 28.89 7.74 -13.30
CA MET A 1 28.00 6.64 -13.72
C MET A 1 27.78 6.76 -15.22
N ASP A 2 27.91 5.65 -15.95
CA ASP A 2 27.69 5.63 -17.39
C ASP A 2 26.21 5.93 -17.71
N GLN A 3 25.95 6.78 -18.70
CA GLN A 3 24.60 7.23 -19.06
C GLN A 3 23.68 6.05 -19.45
N LYS A 4 24.27 4.96 -19.95
CA LYS A 4 23.55 3.73 -20.31
C LYS A 4 23.11 2.93 -19.08
N GLU A 5 23.91 2.92 -18.03
CA GLU A 5 23.59 2.25 -16.76
C GLU A 5 22.47 2.99 -16.02
N THR A 6 22.50 4.34 -15.99
CA THR A 6 21.41 5.14 -15.42
C THR A 6 20.06 4.85 -16.09
N ARG A 7 20.03 4.72 -17.44
CA ARG A 7 18.78 4.38 -18.15
C ARG A 7 18.24 2.99 -17.83
N LYS A 8 19.10 2.00 -17.62
CA LYS A 8 18.68 0.65 -17.21
C LYS A 8 18.08 0.69 -15.81
N THR A 9 18.77 1.32 -14.86
CA THR A 9 18.28 1.48 -13.48
C THR A 9 16.93 2.18 -13.45
N VAL A 10 16.79 3.31 -14.14
CA VAL A 10 15.51 4.05 -14.19
C VAL A 10 14.38 3.18 -14.77
N ARG A 11 14.64 2.41 -15.83
CA ARG A 11 13.62 1.51 -16.41
C ARG A 11 13.21 0.40 -15.45
N THR A 12 14.17 -0.21 -14.75
CA THR A 12 13.89 -1.26 -13.76
C THR A 12 13.06 -0.71 -12.61
N PHE A 13 13.45 0.43 -12.04
CA PHE A 13 12.70 1.07 -10.97
C PHE A 13 11.32 1.55 -11.44
N ALA A 14 11.20 2.10 -12.66
CA ALA A 14 9.92 2.51 -13.21
C ALA A 14 8.95 1.34 -13.36
N LEU A 15 9.43 0.17 -13.83
CA LEU A 15 8.60 -1.04 -13.91
C LEU A 15 8.25 -1.58 -12.51
N ALA A 16 9.19 -1.59 -11.58
CA ALA A 16 8.96 -2.04 -10.21
C ALA A 16 7.91 -1.17 -9.51
N THR A 17 8.03 0.16 -9.59
CA THR A 17 7.05 1.11 -9.05
C THR A 17 5.70 0.98 -9.75
N PHE A 18 5.67 0.86 -11.09
CA PHE A 18 4.42 0.68 -11.82
C PHE A 18 3.65 -0.56 -11.36
N LEU A 19 4.34 -1.70 -11.21
CA LEU A 19 3.71 -2.94 -10.73
C LEU A 19 3.28 -2.84 -9.27
N ASN A 20 4.06 -2.15 -8.44
CA ASN A 20 3.72 -1.88 -7.05
C ASN A 20 2.43 -1.04 -6.94
N ASP A 21 2.37 0.06 -7.67
CA ASP A 21 1.24 1.00 -7.61
C ASP A 21 -0.03 0.35 -8.19
N LEU A 22 0.10 -0.39 -9.30
CA LEU A 22 -1.00 -1.16 -9.86
C LEU A 22 -1.56 -2.17 -8.85
N GLY A 23 -0.69 -2.92 -8.16
CA GLY A 23 -1.11 -3.85 -7.12
C GLY A 23 -1.75 -3.15 -5.92
N SER A 24 -1.15 -2.04 -5.48
CA SER A 24 -1.64 -1.24 -4.35
C SER A 24 -3.01 -0.62 -4.64
N ASP A 25 -3.28 -0.16 -5.85
CA ASP A 25 -4.58 0.41 -6.20
C ASP A 25 -5.66 -0.68 -6.32
N MET A 26 -5.29 -1.86 -6.82
CA MET A 26 -6.20 -3.00 -6.94
C MET A 26 -6.60 -3.58 -5.58
N ILE A 27 -5.80 -3.43 -4.52
CA ILE A 27 -6.11 -4.02 -3.23
C ILE A 27 -7.32 -3.36 -2.56
N TYR A 28 -7.54 -2.06 -2.76
CA TYR A 28 -8.65 -1.32 -2.14
C TYR A 28 -10.03 -1.93 -2.42
N PRO A 29 -10.43 -2.16 -3.69
CA PRO A 29 -11.73 -2.79 -3.97
C PRO A 29 -11.77 -4.25 -3.52
N VAL A 30 -10.66 -4.98 -3.62
CA VAL A 30 -10.59 -6.39 -3.18
C VAL A 30 -10.79 -6.49 -1.66
N TRP A 31 -10.16 -5.60 -0.90
CA TRP A 31 -10.29 -5.50 0.55
C TRP A 31 -11.73 -5.16 0.96
N LEU A 32 -12.33 -4.16 0.33
CA LEU A 32 -13.73 -3.78 0.54
C LEU A 32 -14.67 -4.97 0.32
N LEU A 33 -14.57 -5.66 -0.82
CA LEU A 33 -15.41 -6.81 -1.14
C LEU A 33 -15.18 -7.98 -0.20
N PHE A 34 -13.93 -8.26 0.19
CA PHE A 34 -13.63 -9.32 1.13
C PHE A 34 -14.28 -9.07 2.50
N VAL A 35 -14.11 -7.88 3.06
CA VAL A 35 -14.65 -7.54 4.38
C VAL A 35 -16.17 -7.45 4.38
N THR A 36 -16.77 -6.87 3.34
CA THR A 36 -18.22 -6.64 3.31
C THR A 36 -19.02 -7.82 2.75
N SER A 37 -18.51 -8.49 1.73
CA SER A 37 -19.25 -9.53 1.00
C SER A 37 -18.87 -10.95 1.44
N VAL A 38 -17.59 -11.21 1.73
CA VAL A 38 -17.14 -12.54 2.17
C VAL A 38 -17.27 -12.69 3.68
N LEU A 39 -16.81 -11.71 4.45
CA LEU A 39 -16.92 -11.72 5.91
C LEU A 39 -18.28 -11.20 6.41
N GLY A 40 -19.05 -10.53 5.55
CA GLY A 40 -20.39 -10.02 5.90
C GLY A 40 -20.36 -8.83 6.88
N ALA A 41 -19.21 -8.18 7.06
CA ALA A 41 -19.08 -7.05 7.98
C ALA A 41 -19.70 -5.78 7.39
N ASN A 42 -20.23 -4.92 8.24
CA ASN A 42 -20.79 -3.64 7.80
C ASN A 42 -19.68 -2.59 7.56
N MET A 43 -20.06 -1.48 6.94
CA MET A 43 -19.13 -0.38 6.63
C MET A 43 -18.50 0.26 7.87
N ALA A 44 -19.15 0.21 9.03
CA ALA A 44 -18.59 0.75 10.28
C ALA A 44 -17.41 -0.11 10.78
N VAL A 45 -17.52 -1.43 10.68
CA VAL A 45 -16.44 -2.35 11.03
C VAL A 45 -15.25 -2.20 10.07
N LEU A 46 -15.51 -2.08 8.76
CA LEU A 46 -14.47 -1.82 7.76
C LEU A 46 -13.71 -0.52 8.09
N GLY A 47 -14.42 0.59 8.28
CA GLY A 47 -13.80 1.87 8.60
C GLY A 47 -13.04 1.85 9.93
N PHE A 48 -13.50 1.07 10.92
CA PHE A 48 -12.80 0.90 12.19
C PHE A 48 -11.46 0.17 12.00
N ILE A 49 -11.44 -0.93 11.24
CA ILE A 49 -10.21 -1.70 11.00
C ILE A 49 -9.21 -0.88 10.16
N ASP A 50 -9.68 -0.18 9.13
CA ASP A 50 -8.83 0.70 8.30
C ASP A 50 -8.22 1.82 9.16
N GLY A 51 -9.02 2.43 10.04
CA GLY A 51 -8.57 3.46 10.98
C GLY A 51 -7.56 2.94 12.00
N LEU A 52 -7.76 1.74 12.53
CA LEU A 52 -6.78 1.08 13.40
C LEU A 52 -5.48 0.79 12.67
N GLY A 53 -5.54 0.31 11.42
CA GLY A 53 -4.37 0.10 10.58
C GLY A 53 -3.58 1.39 10.39
N ALA A 54 -4.26 2.49 10.04
CA ALA A 54 -3.63 3.80 9.88
C ALA A 54 -2.98 4.31 11.18
N ALA A 55 -3.62 4.08 12.33
CA ALA A 55 -3.05 4.44 13.63
C ALA A 55 -1.75 3.67 13.93
N ILE A 56 -1.74 2.35 13.67
CA ILE A 56 -0.54 1.51 13.86
C ILE A 56 0.59 1.97 12.94
N VAL A 57 0.29 2.26 11.67
CA VAL A 57 1.28 2.77 10.70
C VAL A 57 1.83 4.11 11.16
N SER A 58 0.97 5.04 11.59
CA SER A 58 1.38 6.36 12.08
C SER A 58 2.33 6.26 13.29
N ILE A 59 1.99 5.41 14.27
CA ILE A 59 2.86 5.16 15.44
C ILE A 59 4.20 4.56 14.98
N SER A 60 4.17 3.61 14.05
CA SER A 60 5.38 2.96 13.52
C SER A 60 6.28 3.94 12.78
N GLN A 61 5.71 4.87 12.01
CA GLN A 61 6.45 5.94 11.34
C GLN A 61 7.05 6.92 12.34
N ALA A 62 6.29 7.32 13.38
CA ALA A 62 6.81 8.18 14.44
C ALA A 62 8.01 7.53 15.17
N ALA A 63 7.94 6.22 15.43
CA ALA A 63 9.05 5.47 16.01
C ALA A 63 10.24 5.35 15.04
N SER A 64 9.97 5.07 13.75
CA SER A 64 11.02 4.88 12.73
C SER A 64 11.70 6.19 12.32
N GLY A 65 11.03 7.34 12.48
CA GLY A 65 11.63 8.65 12.27
C GLY A 65 12.41 9.17 13.49
N TYR A 66 12.24 8.53 14.65
CA TYR A 66 12.98 8.84 15.87
C TYR A 66 14.32 8.08 15.98
N VAL A 67 14.37 6.86 15.44
CA VAL A 67 15.58 6.00 15.38
C VAL A 67 16.35 6.27 14.10
#